data_AF-A0A7Y5D9P8-F1
#
_entry.id   AF-A0A7Y5D9P8-F1
#
_cell.length_a   1.000
_cell.length_b   1.000
_cell.length_c   1.000
_cell.angle_alpha   90.00
_cell.angle_beta   90.00
_cell.angle_gamma   90.00
#
_symmetry.space_group_name_H-M   'P 1'
#
loop_
_entity.id
_entity.type
_entity.pdbx_description
1 polymer ?
#
loop_
_entity_poly.entity_id
_entity_poly.type
_entity_poly.pdbx_seq_one_letter_code
_entity_poly.pdbx_strand_id
1 'polypeptide(L)'
;MQDTSTHTSDEFTLKETITYSLLGVIVLGGSFFVGRSMIRKARSNNEERKTYEEGNEATLAKQLKMAFDNDMWFGWGTDEEAIRKTLRAVPSKEYFRKVINSYQKLYARSLMKDMQDELTSTEYNEMLAIINAKPDKGNTLIDASLSAQQFLSWAKRLRAAFKITYGWFPGTDEDAIKAVFMEIPTQAAFGQVSLAYKNEYGDDLMKDLQSELEFYEINPMLNIIAKKSKA
;
A
#
# COMPACT_ATOMS: atom_id res chain seq x y z
N MET A 1 53.88 -44.69 62.15
CA MET A 1 53.70 -45.17 60.77
C MET A 1 52.23 -44.88 60.43
N GLN A 2 51.94 -43.72 59.82
CA GLN A 2 51.93 -43.46 58.36
C GLN A 2 50.76 -44.22 57.69
N ASP A 3 49.87 -43.64 56.87
CA ASP A 3 49.85 -42.34 56.18
C ASP A 3 48.41 -41.85 55.91
N THR A 4 48.28 -40.53 55.78
CA THR A 4 47.14 -39.80 55.23
C THR A 4 47.20 -39.80 53.70
N SER A 5 46.08 -39.99 53.00
CA SER A 5 45.98 -39.63 51.59
C SER A 5 44.70 -38.84 51.30
N THR A 6 44.95 -37.73 50.61
CA THR A 6 44.11 -36.58 50.31
C THR A 6 43.17 -36.81 49.13
N HIS A 7 42.11 -36.00 49.12
CA HIS A 7 41.23 -35.71 47.98
C HIS A 7 41.98 -35.55 46.65
N THR A 8 41.37 -36.09 45.58
CA THR A 8 41.47 -35.50 44.24
C THR A 8 40.07 -35.52 43.62
N SER A 9 39.43 -34.36 43.56
CA SER A 9 38.26 -34.13 42.72
C SER A 9 38.70 -34.11 41.27
N ASP A 10 38.09 -34.95 40.42
CA ASP A 10 38.30 -34.93 38.96
C ASP A 10 37.98 -33.53 38.44
N GLU A 11 39.05 -32.81 38.08
CA GLU A 11 39.01 -31.50 37.47
C GLU A 11 38.61 -31.70 36.01
N PHE A 12 37.34 -31.40 35.68
CA PHE A 12 36.89 -31.31 34.30
C PHE A 12 37.80 -30.34 33.54
N THR A 13 38.62 -30.89 32.65
CA THR A 13 39.59 -30.08 31.90
C THR A 13 38.84 -29.05 31.06
N LEU A 14 39.23 -27.77 31.21
CA LEU A 14 38.63 -26.59 30.57
C LEU A 14 38.37 -26.72 29.05
N LYS A 15 39.05 -27.64 28.36
CA LYS A 15 38.86 -27.90 26.93
C LYS A 15 37.58 -28.67 26.59
N GLU A 16 37.10 -29.56 27.46
CA GLU A 16 35.85 -30.30 27.22
C GLU A 16 34.62 -29.44 27.51
N THR A 17 34.65 -28.57 28.52
CA THR A 17 33.54 -27.66 28.87
C THR A 17 33.26 -26.62 27.77
N ILE A 18 34.29 -26.09 27.11
CA ILE A 18 34.15 -25.08 26.04
C ILE A 18 33.56 -25.70 24.75
N THR A 19 33.84 -26.98 24.48
CA THR A 19 33.38 -27.66 23.27
C THR A 19 31.88 -27.95 23.34
N TYR A 20 31.35 -28.32 24.51
CA TYR A 20 29.90 -28.51 24.73
C TYR A 20 29.11 -27.20 24.83
N SER A 21 29.70 -26.10 25.34
CA SER A 21 29.03 -24.80 25.38
C SER A 21 28.85 -24.19 24.00
N LEU A 22 29.82 -24.37 23.09
CA LEU A 22 29.71 -23.88 21.71
C LEU A 22 28.63 -24.65 20.92
N LEU A 23 28.58 -25.98 21.05
CA LEU A 23 27.53 -26.81 20.44
C LEU A 23 26.14 -26.53 21.03
N GLY A 24 26.04 -26.34 22.34
CA GLY A 24 24.80 -25.96 23.02
C GLY A 24 24.27 -24.60 22.57
N VAL A 25 25.12 -23.60 22.36
CA VAL A 25 24.73 -22.28 21.83
C VAL A 25 24.34 -22.34 20.36
N ILE A 26 25.00 -23.17 19.54
CA ILE A 26 24.60 -23.38 18.13
C ILE A 26 23.26 -24.11 18.04
N VAL A 27 22.99 -25.09 18.91
CA VAL A 27 21.70 -25.81 18.97
C VAL A 27 20.59 -24.93 19.52
N LEU A 28 20.84 -24.10 20.55
CA LEU A 28 19.87 -23.14 21.08
C LEU A 28 19.59 -21.98 20.12
N GLY A 29 20.63 -21.45 19.45
CA GLY A 29 20.47 -20.47 18.39
C GLY A 29 19.69 -21.04 17.20
N GLY A 30 20.10 -22.20 16.70
CA GLY A 30 19.43 -22.90 15.59
C GLY A 30 17.97 -23.26 15.90
N SER A 31 17.69 -23.80 17.09
CA SER A 31 16.33 -24.14 17.52
C SER A 31 15.43 -22.91 17.74
N PHE A 32 15.99 -21.78 18.20
CA PHE A 32 15.27 -20.51 18.27
C PHE A 32 14.87 -19.98 16.88
N PHE A 33 15.78 -20.00 15.91
CA PHE A 33 15.49 -19.59 14.53
C PHE A 33 14.52 -20.55 13.82
N VAL A 34 14.66 -21.86 14.04
CA VAL A 34 13.77 -22.90 13.50
C VAL A 34 12.37 -22.77 14.12
N GLY A 35 12.26 -22.58 15.44
CA GLY A 35 10.99 -22.31 16.12
C GLY A 35 10.28 -21.05 15.62
N ARG A 36 11.02 -19.93 15.46
CA ARG A 36 10.48 -18.67 14.91
C ARG A 36 10.04 -18.82 13.45
N SER A 37 10.75 -19.61 12.63
CA SER A 37 10.38 -19.88 11.24
C SER A 37 9.11 -20.74 11.14
N MET A 38 8.99 -21.78 11.97
CA MET A 38 7.81 -22.63 12.03
C MET A 38 6.56 -21.88 12.50
N ILE A 39 6.67 -21.04 13.54
CA ILE A 39 5.55 -20.18 13.98
C ILE A 39 5.12 -19.21 12.87
N ARG A 40 6.07 -18.60 12.15
CA ARG A 40 5.76 -17.73 11.01
C ARG A 40 5.06 -18.50 9.89
N LYS A 41 5.54 -19.68 9.53
CA LYS A 41 4.94 -20.52 8.48
C LYS A 41 3.54 -21.00 8.88
N ALA A 42 3.34 -21.42 10.12
CA ALA A 42 2.03 -21.79 10.63
C ALA A 42 1.04 -20.62 10.63
N ARG A 43 1.50 -19.42 11.04
CA ARG A 43 0.69 -18.19 11.03
C ARG A 43 0.34 -17.76 9.60
N SER A 44 1.30 -17.80 8.67
CA SER A 44 1.09 -17.52 7.25
C SER A 44 0.09 -18.49 6.64
N ASN A 45 0.29 -19.81 6.82
CA ASN A 45 -0.61 -20.84 6.30
C ASN A 45 -2.04 -20.67 6.85
N ASN A 46 -2.19 -20.29 8.12
CA ASN A 46 -3.50 -20.04 8.71
C ASN A 46 -4.20 -18.81 8.12
N GLU A 47 -3.47 -17.73 7.84
CA GLU A 47 -4.04 -16.54 7.17
C GLU A 47 -4.29 -16.80 5.68
N GLU A 48 -3.44 -17.58 5.01
CA GLU A 48 -3.62 -17.98 3.62
C GLU A 48 -4.93 -18.76 3.44
N ARG A 49 -5.28 -19.61 4.40
CA ARG A 49 -6.58 -20.31 4.42
C ARG A 49 -7.78 -19.37 4.47
N LYS A 50 -7.64 -18.17 5.03
CA LYS A 50 -8.74 -17.19 5.02
C LYS A 50 -8.92 -16.57 3.64
N THR A 51 -7.90 -16.57 2.78
CA THR A 51 -8.01 -15.99 1.43
C THR A 51 -9.01 -16.72 0.52
N TYR A 52 -9.51 -17.89 0.94
CA TYR A 52 -10.56 -18.63 0.24
C TYR A 52 -11.97 -18.06 0.49
N GLU A 53 -12.14 -17.19 1.47
CA GLU A 53 -13.39 -16.45 1.69
C GLU A 53 -13.30 -15.08 0.99
N GLU A 54 -14.25 -14.80 0.10
CA GLU A 54 -14.28 -13.56 -0.67
C GLU A 54 -14.50 -12.33 0.23
N GLY A 55 -13.81 -11.23 -0.10
CA GLY A 55 -14.03 -9.93 0.52
C GLY A 55 -13.50 -9.76 1.95
N ASN A 56 -12.75 -10.72 2.49
CA ASN A 56 -12.12 -10.58 3.82
C ASN A 56 -10.73 -9.92 3.78
N GLU A 57 -10.20 -9.58 4.96
CA GLU A 57 -8.95 -8.83 5.09
C GLU A 57 -7.72 -9.54 4.49
N ALA A 58 -7.69 -10.87 4.51
CA ALA A 58 -6.61 -11.66 3.93
C ALA A 58 -6.67 -11.65 2.40
N THR A 59 -7.89 -11.72 1.84
CA THR A 59 -8.12 -11.62 0.39
C THR A 59 -7.72 -10.25 -0.15
N LEU A 60 -8.08 -9.15 0.54
CA LEU A 60 -7.63 -7.81 0.13
C LEU A 60 -6.11 -7.65 0.25
N ALA A 61 -5.49 -8.20 1.30
CA ALA A 61 -4.04 -8.19 1.43
C ALA A 61 -3.34 -8.95 0.28
N LYS A 62 -3.92 -10.08 -0.13
CA LYS A 62 -3.41 -10.86 -1.28
C LYS A 62 -3.58 -10.13 -2.60
N GLN A 63 -4.71 -9.45 -2.81
CA GLN A 63 -4.92 -8.62 -4.00
C GLN A 63 -3.92 -7.47 -4.09
N LEU A 64 -3.63 -6.79 -2.98
CA LEU A 64 -2.58 -5.76 -2.94
C LEU A 64 -1.21 -6.35 -3.28
N LYS A 65 -0.87 -7.53 -2.72
CA LYS A 65 0.39 -8.19 -3.05
C LYS A 65 0.48 -8.55 -4.54
N MET A 66 -0.57 -9.12 -5.11
CA MET A 66 -0.62 -9.43 -6.54
C MET A 66 -0.49 -8.18 -7.41
N ALA A 67 -1.03 -7.05 -6.98
CA ALA A 67 -0.93 -5.80 -7.72
C ALA A 67 0.48 -5.20 -7.68
N PHE A 68 1.21 -5.34 -6.56
CA PHE A 68 2.63 -4.99 -6.48
C PHE A 68 3.49 -5.95 -7.30
N ASP A 69 3.17 -7.24 -7.28
CA ASP A 69 3.93 -8.29 -7.98
C ASP A 69 3.51 -8.45 -9.46
N ASN A 70 2.62 -7.59 -10.00
CA ASN A 70 2.14 -7.68 -11.38
C ASN A 70 3.17 -7.14 -12.37
N ASP A 71 4.37 -7.73 -12.31
CA ASP A 71 5.48 -7.44 -13.18
C ASP A 71 5.23 -8.05 -14.56
N MET A 72 5.10 -7.20 -15.59
CA MET A 72 5.25 -7.64 -16.97
C MET A 72 6.64 -8.28 -17.16
N TRP A 73 6.79 -9.18 -18.13
CA TRP A 73 7.93 -10.10 -18.42
C TRP A 73 9.38 -9.58 -18.25
N PHE A 74 9.60 -8.27 -18.08
CA PHE A 74 10.89 -7.63 -17.84
C PHE A 74 11.08 -7.00 -16.43
N GLY A 75 10.18 -7.23 -15.47
CA GLY A 75 10.35 -6.76 -14.08
C GLY A 75 10.12 -5.25 -13.91
N TRP A 76 9.24 -4.68 -14.74
CA TRP A 76 8.79 -3.30 -14.65
C TRP A 76 7.25 -3.33 -14.64
N GLY A 77 6.64 -2.91 -13.55
CA GLY A 77 5.23 -2.54 -13.50
C GLY A 77 4.55 -2.90 -12.19
N THR A 78 3.95 -1.90 -11.56
CA THR A 78 2.92 -2.07 -10.52
C THR A 78 1.55 -1.90 -11.17
N ASP A 79 0.53 -2.61 -10.70
CA ASP A 79 -0.85 -2.43 -11.15
C ASP A 79 -1.58 -1.44 -10.25
N GLU A 80 -1.40 -0.14 -10.51
CA GLU A 80 -1.96 0.94 -9.69
C GLU A 80 -3.50 0.92 -9.73
N GLU A 81 -4.10 0.46 -10.83
CA GLU A 81 -5.54 0.31 -10.94
C GLU A 81 -6.08 -0.79 -10.02
N ALA A 82 -5.39 -1.93 -9.93
CA ALA A 82 -5.73 -3.00 -9.00
C ALA A 82 -5.55 -2.55 -7.54
N ILE A 83 -4.46 -1.83 -7.21
CA ILE A 83 -4.27 -1.26 -5.87
C ILE A 83 -5.44 -0.34 -5.52
N ARG A 84 -5.75 0.60 -6.42
CA ARG A 84 -6.87 1.55 -6.25
C ARG A 84 -8.19 0.83 -6.02
N LYS A 85 -8.50 -0.18 -6.83
CA LYS A 85 -9.73 -0.98 -6.71
C LYS A 85 -9.80 -1.69 -5.36
N THR A 86 -8.71 -2.31 -4.93
CA THR A 86 -8.66 -3.03 -3.65
C THR A 86 -8.79 -2.08 -2.46
N LEU A 87 -8.11 -0.93 -2.47
CA LEU A 87 -8.25 0.09 -1.42
C LEU A 87 -9.65 0.69 -1.36
N ARG A 88 -10.33 0.85 -2.51
CA ARG A 88 -11.73 1.29 -2.55
C ARG A 88 -12.67 0.27 -1.90
N ALA A 89 -12.38 -1.02 -2.00
CA ALA A 89 -13.17 -2.09 -1.37
C ALA A 89 -13.01 -2.14 0.17
N VAL A 90 -11.98 -1.51 0.74
CA VAL A 90 -11.81 -1.42 2.19
C VAL A 90 -12.90 -0.51 2.79
N PRO A 91 -13.68 -0.98 3.79
CA PRO A 91 -14.83 -0.22 4.30
C PRO A 91 -14.47 0.90 5.29
N SER A 92 -13.41 0.73 6.08
CA SER A 92 -13.03 1.69 7.13
C SER A 92 -11.53 1.64 7.43
N LYS A 93 -11.02 2.67 8.13
CA LYS A 93 -9.61 2.68 8.60
C LYS A 93 -9.33 1.56 9.61
N GLU A 94 -10.30 1.21 10.46
CA GLU A 94 -10.18 0.03 11.33
C GLU A 94 -10.02 -1.25 10.51
N TYR A 95 -10.84 -1.43 9.47
CA TYR A 95 -10.72 -2.59 8.59
C TYR A 95 -9.39 -2.59 7.82
N PHE A 96 -8.93 -1.42 7.36
CA PHE A 96 -7.62 -1.29 6.72
C PHE A 96 -6.47 -1.76 7.62
N ARG A 97 -6.52 -1.46 8.93
CA ARG A 97 -5.54 -2.00 9.89
C ARG A 97 -5.56 -3.53 9.96
N LYS A 98 -6.74 -4.16 9.79
CA LYS A 98 -6.87 -5.63 9.69
C LYS A 98 -6.22 -6.14 8.40
N VAL A 99 -6.39 -5.44 7.27
CA VAL A 99 -5.71 -5.74 6.00
C VAL A 99 -4.18 -5.63 6.15
N ILE A 100 -3.67 -4.55 6.74
CA ILE A 100 -2.22 -4.39 7.04
C ILE A 100 -1.72 -5.57 7.88
N ASN A 101 -2.45 -5.94 8.92
CA ASN A 101 -2.07 -7.06 9.77
C ASN A 101 -2.06 -8.39 9.01
N SER A 102 -3.06 -8.65 8.16
CA SER A 102 -3.09 -9.86 7.32
C SER A 102 -1.94 -9.88 6.32
N TYR A 103 -1.63 -8.75 5.67
CA TYR A 103 -0.47 -8.61 4.79
C TYR A 103 0.84 -8.95 5.49
N GLN A 104 1.06 -8.39 6.68
CA GLN A 104 2.25 -8.67 7.48
C GLN A 104 2.35 -10.14 7.90
N LYS A 105 1.23 -10.82 8.15
CA LYS A 105 1.22 -12.24 8.51
C LYS A 105 1.48 -13.15 7.30
N LEU A 106 0.96 -12.80 6.12
CA LEU A 106 1.14 -13.55 4.88
C LEU A 106 2.57 -13.42 4.33
N TYR A 107 3.10 -12.19 4.29
CA TYR A 107 4.32 -11.90 3.54
C TYR A 107 5.50 -11.54 4.43
N ALA A 108 5.30 -11.37 5.73
CA ALA A 108 6.29 -10.84 6.67
C ALA A 108 6.86 -9.47 6.25
N ARG A 109 6.10 -8.70 5.44
CA ARG A 109 6.44 -7.37 4.93
C ARG A 109 5.44 -6.32 5.39
N SER A 110 5.86 -5.06 5.38
CA SER A 110 4.99 -3.93 5.67
C SER A 110 4.27 -3.50 4.40
N LEU A 111 2.93 -3.59 4.41
CA LEU A 111 2.10 -3.11 3.30
C LEU A 111 2.42 -1.65 2.93
N MET A 112 2.60 -0.79 3.93
CA MET A 112 2.87 0.63 3.71
C MET A 112 4.25 0.88 3.10
N LYS A 113 5.23 0.01 3.42
CA LYS A 113 6.58 0.09 2.84
C LYS A 113 6.54 -0.38 1.39
N ASP A 114 5.89 -1.51 1.13
CA ASP A 114 5.77 -2.04 -0.23
C ASP A 114 5.04 -1.03 -1.12
N MET A 115 3.93 -0.45 -0.67
CA MET A 115 3.25 0.62 -1.40
C MET A 115 4.13 1.85 -1.68
N GLN A 116 5.10 2.16 -0.80
CA GLN A 116 6.05 3.27 -1.00
C GLN A 116 7.19 2.91 -1.96
N ASP A 117 7.64 1.65 -1.95
CA ASP A 117 8.70 1.16 -2.84
C ASP A 117 8.18 1.03 -4.28
N GLU A 118 6.91 0.64 -4.44
CA GLU A 118 6.28 0.28 -5.72
C GLU A 118 5.63 1.45 -6.46
N LEU A 119 5.22 2.51 -5.74
CA LEU A 119 4.51 3.65 -6.33
C LEU A 119 5.36 4.92 -6.38
N THR A 120 5.11 5.76 -7.37
CA THR A 120 5.60 7.15 -7.35
C THR A 120 5.00 7.92 -6.16
N SER A 121 5.59 9.06 -5.82
CA SER A 121 5.06 9.90 -4.74
C SER A 121 3.63 10.38 -5.00
N THR A 122 3.26 10.62 -6.26
CA THR A 122 1.90 11.06 -6.64
C THR A 122 0.88 9.94 -6.42
N GLU A 123 1.19 8.73 -6.89
CA GLU A 123 0.33 7.55 -6.74
C GLU A 123 0.23 7.12 -5.27
N TYR A 124 1.34 7.13 -4.54
CA TYR A 124 1.32 6.85 -3.10
C TYR A 124 0.39 7.79 -2.34
N ASN A 125 0.49 9.10 -2.62
CA ASN A 125 -0.37 10.11 -1.99
C ASN A 125 -1.85 9.93 -2.38
N GLU A 126 -2.13 9.52 -3.62
CA GLU A 126 -3.47 9.13 -4.04
C GLU A 126 -4.00 7.97 -3.21
N MET A 127 -3.23 6.89 -3.05
CA MET A 127 -3.66 5.71 -2.29
C MET A 127 -3.93 6.06 -0.83
N LEU A 128 -3.09 6.92 -0.23
CA LEU A 128 -3.33 7.46 1.10
C LEU A 128 -4.61 8.30 1.17
N ALA A 129 -4.91 9.10 0.15
CA ALA A 129 -6.14 9.89 0.12
C ALA A 129 -7.39 9.01 0.11
N ILE A 130 -7.38 7.90 -0.66
CA ILE A 130 -8.47 6.91 -0.68
C ILE A 130 -8.71 6.33 0.72
N ILE A 131 -7.64 5.97 1.44
CA ILE A 131 -7.72 5.42 2.80
C ILE A 131 -8.17 6.49 3.81
N ASN A 132 -7.67 7.72 3.68
CA ASN A 132 -7.98 8.80 4.61
C ASN A 132 -9.42 9.29 4.50
N ALA A 133 -10.03 9.17 3.31
CA ALA A 133 -11.45 9.46 3.07
C ALA A 133 -12.41 8.44 3.72
N LYS A 134 -11.90 7.28 4.18
CA LYS A 134 -12.71 6.24 4.82
C LYS A 134 -13.16 6.65 6.23
N PRO A 135 -14.33 6.19 6.71
CA PRO A 135 -14.73 6.33 8.11
C PRO A 135 -13.72 5.61 9.02
N ASP A 136 -13.63 6.05 10.28
CA ASP A 136 -12.68 5.45 11.23
C ASP A 136 -13.06 4.01 11.61
N LYS A 137 -14.36 3.71 11.68
CA LYS A 137 -14.93 2.40 12.08
C LYS A 137 -16.13 2.02 11.22
N GLY A 138 -16.54 0.75 11.32
CA GLY A 138 -17.73 0.21 10.64
C GLY A 138 -17.37 -0.81 9.57
N ASN A 139 -18.35 -1.67 9.25
CA ASN A 139 -18.26 -2.70 8.22
C ASN A 139 -19.28 -2.48 7.08
N THR A 140 -19.94 -1.32 7.09
CA THR A 140 -20.77 -0.89 5.99
C THR A 140 -19.83 -0.56 4.85
N LEU A 141 -19.97 -1.25 3.71
CA LEU A 141 -19.54 -0.69 2.44
C LEU A 141 -20.33 0.62 2.32
N ILE A 142 -19.72 1.74 2.72
CA ILE A 142 -20.30 3.04 2.45
C ILE A 142 -20.24 3.11 0.93
N ASP A 143 -21.41 2.99 0.29
CA ASP A 143 -21.60 3.53 -1.05
C ASP A 143 -21.09 4.96 -0.94
N ALA A 144 -19.87 5.20 -1.44
CA ALA A 144 -19.07 6.33 -1.04
C ALA A 144 -19.78 7.59 -1.51
N SER A 145 -20.67 8.13 -0.68
CA SER A 145 -21.27 9.42 -0.93
C SER A 145 -20.10 10.37 -1.05
N LEU A 146 -19.92 10.90 -2.25
CA LEU A 146 -18.76 11.70 -2.58
C LEU A 146 -18.76 12.90 -1.64
N SER A 147 -17.72 12.97 -0.80
CA SER A 147 -17.61 14.01 0.21
C SER A 147 -16.92 15.24 -0.37
N ALA A 148 -17.15 16.41 0.24
CA ALA A 148 -16.42 17.63 -0.10
C ALA A 148 -14.90 17.43 -0.06
N GLN A 149 -14.41 16.61 0.88
CA GLN A 149 -13.00 16.28 1.00
C GLN A 149 -12.49 15.45 -0.19
N GLN A 150 -13.30 14.54 -0.73
CA GLN A 150 -12.94 13.76 -1.91
C GLN A 150 -12.80 14.65 -3.15
N PHE A 151 -13.74 15.59 -3.35
CA PHE A 151 -13.66 16.55 -4.45
C PHE A 151 -12.43 17.45 -4.35
N LEU A 152 -12.13 17.94 -3.14
CA LEU A 152 -10.92 18.71 -2.87
C LEU A 152 -9.65 17.89 -3.13
N SER A 153 -9.65 16.60 -2.80
CA SER A 153 -8.51 15.72 -3.06
C SER A 153 -8.23 15.56 -4.56
N TRP A 154 -9.26 15.38 -5.39
CA TRP A 154 -9.10 15.31 -6.84
C TRP A 154 -8.64 16.65 -7.42
N ALA A 155 -9.18 17.77 -6.92
CA ALA A 155 -8.73 19.11 -7.30
C ALA A 155 -7.23 19.32 -7.02
N LYS A 156 -6.75 18.86 -5.84
CA LYS A 156 -5.33 18.94 -5.46
C LYS A 156 -4.43 18.12 -6.38
N ARG A 157 -4.85 16.92 -6.75
CA ARG A 157 -4.11 16.06 -7.68
C ARG A 157 -4.05 16.64 -9.09
N LEU A 158 -5.14 17.25 -9.57
CA LEU A 158 -5.14 17.97 -10.85
C LEU A 158 -4.18 19.16 -10.82
N ARG A 159 -4.20 19.97 -9.76
CA ARG A 159 -3.25 21.10 -9.63
C ARG A 159 -1.80 20.64 -9.61
N ALA A 160 -1.52 19.51 -8.95
CA ALA A 160 -0.18 18.94 -8.92
C ALA A 160 0.26 18.44 -10.30
N ALA A 161 -0.64 17.80 -11.05
CA ALA A 161 -0.38 17.33 -12.40
C ALA A 161 -0.07 18.46 -13.39
N PHE A 162 -0.68 19.64 -13.22
CA PHE A 162 -0.37 20.84 -14.01
C PHE A 162 0.98 21.48 -13.70
N LYS A 163 1.60 21.10 -12.58
CA LYS A 163 2.78 21.81 -12.03
C LYS A 163 3.98 20.89 -11.88
N ILE A 164 4.06 19.84 -12.68
CA ILE A 164 5.28 19.03 -12.69
C ILE A 164 6.40 19.80 -13.38
N THR A 165 7.64 19.49 -13.03
CA THR A 165 8.81 20.17 -13.58
C THR A 165 9.84 19.12 -13.97
N TYR A 166 10.19 19.08 -15.25
CA TYR A 166 11.27 18.24 -15.75
C TYR A 166 12.55 19.07 -15.83
N GLY A 167 13.30 19.10 -14.72
CA GLY A 167 14.50 19.91 -14.59
C GLY A 167 14.17 21.40 -14.58
N TRP A 168 14.47 22.12 -15.66
CA TRP A 168 14.18 23.55 -15.82
C TRP A 168 12.94 23.83 -16.68
N PHE A 169 12.31 22.80 -17.23
CA PHE A 169 11.16 22.95 -18.12
C PHE A 169 9.86 22.70 -17.34
N PRO A 170 8.87 23.60 -17.45
CA PRO A 170 7.51 23.29 -16.98
C PRO A 170 6.98 22.11 -17.79
N GLY A 171 6.16 21.28 -17.17
CA GLY A 171 5.49 20.17 -17.83
C GLY A 171 4.15 19.85 -17.18
N THR A 172 3.39 19.02 -17.88
CA THR A 172 2.09 18.51 -17.47
C THR A 172 2.18 17.00 -17.32
N ASP A 173 1.50 16.45 -16.31
CA ASP A 173 1.39 15.02 -16.09
C ASP A 173 0.06 14.53 -16.66
N GLU A 174 0.03 14.22 -17.97
CA GLU A 174 -1.18 13.82 -18.67
C GLU A 174 -1.77 12.53 -18.10
N ASP A 175 -0.91 11.61 -17.66
CA ASP A 175 -1.30 10.33 -17.08
C ASP A 175 -1.95 10.54 -15.69
N ALA A 176 -1.43 11.44 -14.86
CA ALA A 176 -2.07 11.79 -13.59
C ALA A 176 -3.42 12.49 -13.78
N ILE A 177 -3.56 13.36 -14.79
CA ILE A 177 -4.85 13.99 -15.13
C ILE A 177 -5.85 12.91 -15.54
N LYS A 178 -5.45 12.01 -16.44
CA LYS A 178 -6.26 10.89 -16.91
C LYS A 178 -6.68 9.98 -15.77
N ALA A 179 -5.76 9.67 -14.83
CA ALA A 179 -6.07 8.87 -13.64
C ALA A 179 -7.17 9.52 -12.80
N VAL A 180 -7.05 10.81 -12.48
CA VAL A 180 -8.10 11.54 -11.75
C VAL A 180 -9.45 11.50 -12.50
N PHE A 181 -9.44 11.67 -13.82
CA PHE A 181 -10.67 11.65 -14.62
C PHE A 181 -11.33 10.27 -14.65
N MET A 182 -10.53 9.20 -14.74
CA MET A 182 -11.02 7.83 -14.64
C MET A 182 -11.68 7.57 -13.28
N GLU A 183 -11.15 8.16 -12.21
CA GLU A 183 -11.66 8.01 -10.86
C GLU A 183 -12.96 8.75 -10.57
N ILE A 184 -13.16 9.92 -11.17
CA ILE A 184 -14.37 10.71 -10.99
C ILE A 184 -15.54 9.92 -11.58
N PRO A 185 -16.57 9.55 -10.79
CA PRO A 185 -17.55 8.56 -11.24
C PRO A 185 -18.60 9.13 -12.19
N THR A 186 -18.90 10.43 -12.09
CA THR A 186 -20.03 11.05 -12.79
C THR A 186 -19.71 12.48 -13.25
N GLN A 187 -20.48 13.01 -14.19
CA GLN A 187 -20.33 14.40 -14.64
C GLN A 187 -20.66 15.39 -13.53
N ALA A 188 -21.65 15.07 -12.68
CA ALA A 188 -21.99 15.88 -11.52
C ALA A 188 -20.82 15.94 -10.52
N ALA A 189 -20.14 14.81 -10.27
CA ALA A 189 -18.94 14.75 -9.45
C ALA A 189 -17.80 15.60 -10.03
N PHE A 190 -17.59 15.57 -11.35
CA PHE A 190 -16.62 16.44 -12.02
C PHE A 190 -16.93 17.92 -11.78
N GLY A 191 -18.21 18.31 -11.87
CA GLY A 191 -18.64 19.68 -11.53
C GLY A 191 -18.32 20.07 -10.08
N GLN A 192 -18.47 19.16 -9.13
CA GLN A 192 -18.07 19.40 -7.74
C GLN A 192 -16.55 19.52 -7.56
N VAL A 193 -15.75 18.76 -8.34
CA VAL A 193 -14.29 18.92 -8.38
C VAL A 193 -13.92 20.30 -8.92
N SER A 194 -14.54 20.76 -10.02
CA SER A 194 -14.31 22.11 -10.55
C SER A 194 -14.63 23.20 -9.53
N LEU A 195 -15.72 23.05 -8.77
CA LEU A 195 -16.08 23.99 -7.70
C LEU A 195 -15.05 23.96 -6.56
N ALA A 196 -14.63 22.77 -6.11
CA ALA A 196 -13.61 22.63 -5.08
C ALA A 196 -12.26 23.21 -5.52
N TYR A 197 -11.87 23.01 -6.78
CA TYR A 197 -10.66 23.56 -7.37
C TYR A 197 -10.67 25.08 -7.36
N LYS A 198 -11.78 25.69 -7.81
CA LYS A 198 -11.95 27.14 -7.78
C LYS A 198 -11.90 27.72 -6.38
N ASN A 199 -12.50 27.05 -5.41
CA ASN A 199 -12.49 27.50 -4.02
C ASN A 199 -11.09 27.40 -3.38
N GLU A 200 -10.32 26.37 -3.70
CA GLU A 200 -8.97 26.16 -3.14
C GLU A 200 -7.91 27.07 -3.79
N TYR A 201 -7.98 27.28 -5.11
CA TYR A 201 -6.91 27.94 -5.88
C TYR A 201 -7.28 29.31 -6.45
N GLY A 202 -8.57 29.66 -6.49
CA GLY A 202 -9.05 30.87 -7.16
C GLY A 202 -9.07 30.78 -8.70
N ASP A 203 -8.56 29.67 -9.26
CA ASP A 203 -8.43 29.43 -10.70
C ASP A 203 -9.61 28.61 -11.25
N ASP A 204 -9.84 28.66 -12.56
CA ASP A 204 -10.88 27.85 -13.23
C ASP A 204 -10.26 26.56 -13.77
N LEU A 205 -10.74 25.41 -13.30
CA LEU A 205 -10.18 24.11 -13.67
C LEU A 205 -10.18 23.87 -15.19
N MET A 206 -11.21 24.33 -15.91
CA MET A 206 -11.27 24.11 -17.36
C MET A 206 -10.28 25.00 -18.10
N LYS A 207 -10.09 26.25 -17.64
CA LYS A 207 -9.05 27.13 -18.21
C LYS A 207 -7.65 26.58 -17.97
N ASP A 208 -7.39 26.07 -16.77
CA ASP A 208 -6.09 25.47 -16.47
C ASP A 208 -5.86 24.22 -17.33
N LEU A 209 -6.86 23.34 -17.48
CA LEU A 209 -6.75 22.20 -18.42
C LEU A 209 -6.46 22.64 -19.86
N GLN A 210 -7.05 23.75 -20.31
CA GLN A 210 -6.83 24.30 -21.66
C GLN A 210 -5.46 24.95 -21.84
N SER A 211 -4.85 25.46 -20.77
CA SER A 211 -3.49 26.01 -20.83
C SER A 211 -2.41 24.94 -20.72
N GLU A 212 -2.69 23.86 -19.98
CA GLU A 212 -1.71 22.82 -19.66
C GLU A 212 -1.68 21.67 -20.67
N LEU A 213 -2.75 21.46 -21.45
CA LEU A 213 -2.86 20.37 -22.42
C LEU A 213 -2.91 20.89 -23.85
N GLU A 214 -2.27 20.15 -24.77
CA GLU A 214 -2.38 20.44 -26.19
C GLU A 214 -3.80 20.14 -26.71
N PHE A 215 -4.16 20.78 -27.83
CA PHE A 215 -5.51 20.64 -28.42
C PHE A 215 -5.89 19.18 -28.73
N TYR A 216 -4.91 18.33 -29.06
CA TYR A 216 -5.16 16.91 -29.34
C TYR A 216 -5.24 16.04 -28.08
N GLU A 217 -4.78 16.52 -26.92
CA GLU A 217 -4.79 15.82 -25.63
C GLU A 217 -6.05 16.14 -24.82
N ILE A 218 -6.52 17.38 -24.88
CA ILE A 218 -7.68 17.81 -24.10
C ILE A 218 -8.97 17.08 -24.50
N ASN A 219 -9.18 16.86 -25.81
CA ASN A 219 -10.39 16.22 -26.32
C ASN A 219 -10.57 14.77 -25.82
N PRO A 220 -9.59 13.86 -25.93
CA PRO A 220 -9.71 12.51 -25.38
C PRO A 220 -9.86 12.51 -23.86
N MET A 221 -9.23 13.43 -23.13
CA MET A 221 -9.41 13.54 -21.68
C MET A 221 -10.85 13.94 -21.32
N LEU A 222 -11.39 15.01 -21.90
CA LEU A 222 -12.76 15.44 -21.63
C LEU A 222 -13.79 14.36 -22.04
N ASN A 223 -13.49 13.57 -23.07
CA ASN A 223 -14.32 12.43 -23.46
C ASN A 223 -14.44 11.35 -22.37
N ILE A 224 -13.45 11.20 -21.48
CA ILE A 224 -13.54 10.27 -20.33
C ILE A 224 -14.70 10.70 -19.42
N ILE A 225 -14.81 12.00 -19.13
CA ILE A 225 -15.89 12.54 -18.31
C ILE A 225 -17.22 12.54 -19.06
N ALA A 226 -17.21 12.93 -20.34
CA ALA A 226 -18.42 13.02 -21.16
C ALA A 226 -19.15 11.67 -21.31
N LYS A 227 -18.41 10.55 -21.32
CA LYS A 227 -18.98 9.19 -21.39
C LYS A 227 -19.58 8.70 -20.07
N LYS A 228 -19.35 9.38 -18.94
CA LYS A 228 -19.87 8.97 -17.63
C LYS A 228 -21.32 9.43 -17.44
N SER A 229 -22.00 8.80 -16.49
CA SER A 229 -23.36 9.17 -16.09
C SER A 229 -23.46 10.66 -15.72
N LYS A 230 -24.61 11.27 -16.03
CA LYS A 230 -24.94 12.65 -15.62
C LYS A 230 -25.41 12.75 -14.17
N ALA A 231 -25.95 11.66 -13.62
CA ALA A 231 -26.48 11.57 -12.27
C ALA A 231 -25.35 11.54 -11.23
#